data_AF-A0AAW2YE81-F1
#
_entry.id   AF-A0AAW2YE81-F1
#
_cell.length_a   1.000
_cell.length_b   1.000
_cell.length_c   1.000
_cell.angle_alpha   90.00
_cell.angle_beta   90.00
_cell.angle_gamma   90.00
#
_symmetry.space_group_name_H-M   'P 1'
#
loop_
_entity.id
_entity.type
_entity.pdbx_description
1 polymer ?
#
loop_
_entity_poly.entity_id
_entity_poly.type
_entity_poly.pdbx_seq_one_letter_code
_entity_poly.pdbx_strand_id
1 'polypeptide(L)'
;MALQWMILAYVVAAEAAVAIIVTLPSPKAVKSRIVSLVSLILQPSLFIIPFSAFQLLDIYWKNEHRLMCSGETCTAAERDRYEKSIYKAQRNAVLCVSACLLYWCIYRICKYHRDIQSMEEVEKRYKEE
;
A
#
# COMPACT_ATOMS: atom_id res chain seq x y z
N MET A 1 18.64 -5.03 2.92
CA MET A 1 17.76 -5.67 1.92
C MET A 1 16.64 -6.49 2.58
N ALA A 2 16.88 -7.66 3.20
CA ALA A 2 15.77 -8.51 3.70
C ALA A 2 14.88 -7.85 4.79
N LEU A 3 15.47 -7.13 5.74
CA LEU A 3 14.74 -6.46 6.83
C LEU A 3 13.78 -5.39 6.29
N GLN A 4 14.18 -4.60 5.29
CA GLN A 4 13.33 -3.58 4.67
C GLN A 4 12.07 -4.19 4.03
N TRP A 5 12.22 -5.33 3.35
CA TRP A 5 11.08 -6.06 2.77
C TRP A 5 10.17 -6.69 3.82
N MET A 6 10.73 -7.14 4.95
CA MET A 6 9.92 -7.63 6.08
C MET A 6 9.09 -6.50 6.71
N ILE A 7 9.71 -5.35 6.98
CA ILE A 7 9.00 -4.18 7.53
C ILE A 7 7.89 -3.75 6.57
N LEU A 8 8.18 -3.67 5.27
CA LEU A 8 7.18 -3.31 4.27
C LEU A 8 6.01 -4.31 4.22
N ALA A 9 6.27 -5.62 4.34
CA ALA A 9 5.22 -6.63 4.40
C ALA A 9 4.33 -6.49 5.65
N TYR A 10 4.92 -6.18 6.81
CA TYR A 10 4.14 -5.88 8.03
C TYR A 10 3.27 -4.63 7.87
N VAL A 11 3.80 -3.59 7.25
CA VAL A 11 3.05 -2.37 6.96
C VAL A 11 1.87 -2.68 6.03
N VAL A 12 2.10 -3.41 4.94
CA VAL A 12 1.03 -3.83 4.02
C VAL A 12 -0.03 -4.69 4.72
N ALA A 13 0.37 -5.59 5.61
CA ALA A 13 -0.56 -6.40 6.40
C ALA A 13 -1.40 -5.55 7.35
N ALA A 14 -0.78 -4.55 8.00
CA ALA A 14 -1.48 -3.60 8.86
C ALA A 14 -2.47 -2.74 8.05
N GLU A 15 -2.06 -2.23 6.88
CA GLU A 15 -2.94 -1.49 5.97
C GLU A 15 -4.12 -2.35 5.50
N ALA A 16 -3.88 -3.61 5.13
CA ALA A 16 -4.93 -4.53 4.74
C ALA A 16 -5.93 -4.78 5.90
N ALA A 17 -5.43 -4.94 7.13
CA ALA A 17 -6.29 -5.07 8.30
C ALA A 17 -7.15 -3.82 8.53
N VAL A 18 -6.56 -2.62 8.39
CA VAL A 18 -7.30 -1.35 8.47
C VAL A 18 -8.33 -1.25 7.36
N ALA A 19 -7.99 -1.61 6.13
CA ALA A 19 -8.92 -1.62 5.01
C ALA A 19 -10.12 -2.52 5.32
N ILE A 20 -9.89 -3.75 5.81
CA ILE A 20 -10.95 -4.69 6.22
C ILE A 20 -11.85 -4.07 7.29
N ILE A 21 -11.26 -3.52 8.36
CA ILE A 21 -11.98 -2.88 9.47
C ILE A 21 -12.87 -1.75 8.96
N VAL A 22 -12.38 -0.94 8.02
CA VAL A 22 -13.11 0.20 7.45
C VAL A 22 -14.20 -0.24 6.48
N THR A 23 -14.01 -1.34 5.74
CA THR A 23 -15.05 -1.92 4.86
C THR A 23 -16.17 -2.63 5.61
N LEU A 24 -15.93 -3.13 6.83
CA LEU A 24 -16.99 -3.80 7.59
C LEU A 24 -18.10 -2.81 7.98
N PRO A 25 -19.39 -3.19 7.85
CA PRO A 25 -20.52 -2.34 8.21
C PRO A 25 -20.63 -2.19 9.73
N SER A 26 -19.89 -1.24 10.31
CA SER A 26 -19.94 -0.92 11.74
C SER A 26 -20.99 0.16 12.07
N PRO A 27 -21.50 0.24 13.32
CA PRO A 27 -22.44 1.27 13.75
C PRO A 27 -21.90 2.70 13.55
N LYS A 28 -22.76 3.66 13.19
CA LYS A 28 -22.38 5.03 12.78
C LYS A 28 -21.45 5.74 13.79
N ALA A 29 -21.69 5.59 15.09
CA ALA A 29 -20.88 6.20 16.16
C ALA A 29 -19.48 5.58 16.31
N VAL A 30 -19.34 4.29 16.01
CA VAL A 30 -18.04 3.61 16.02
C VAL A 30 -17.26 3.98 14.77
N LYS A 31 -17.96 4.11 13.64
CA LYS A 31 -17.38 4.47 12.36
C LYS A 31 -16.76 5.87 12.36
N SER A 32 -17.39 6.85 13.01
CA SER A 32 -16.82 8.21 13.12
C SER A 32 -15.48 8.23 13.88
N ARG A 33 -15.41 7.51 15.00
CA ARG A 33 -14.18 7.39 15.79
C ARG A 33 -13.08 6.65 15.03
N ILE A 34 -13.42 5.56 14.35
CA ILE A 34 -12.47 4.82 13.51
C ILE A 34 -11.95 5.70 12.38
N VAL A 35 -12.82 6.42 11.66
CA VAL A 35 -12.39 7.30 10.55
C VAL A 35 -11.48 8.43 11.05
N SER A 36 -11.76 8.99 12.23
CA SER A 36 -10.89 10.00 12.84
C SER A 36 -9.51 9.43 13.22
N LEU A 37 -9.48 8.24 13.84
CA LEU A 37 -8.23 7.57 14.21
C LEU A 37 -7.41 7.17 12.98
N VAL A 38 -8.08 6.59 11.97
CA VAL A 38 -7.46 6.20 10.70
C VAL A 38 -6.93 7.44 10.00
N SER A 39 -7.66 8.56 9.95
CA SER A 39 -7.17 9.82 9.38
C SER A 39 -5.88 10.32 10.05
N LEU A 40 -5.76 10.15 11.37
CA LEU A 40 -4.59 10.60 12.13
C LEU A 40 -3.36 9.73 11.82
N ILE A 41 -3.57 8.42 11.62
CA ILE A 41 -2.52 7.45 11.25
C ILE A 41 -2.19 7.54 9.75
N LEU A 42 -3.15 7.97 8.93
CA LEU A 42 -3.00 8.05 7.48
C LEU A 42 -2.02 9.19 7.07
N GLN A 43 -2.01 10.30 7.81
CA GLN A 43 -1.06 11.41 7.59
C GLN A 43 0.42 10.98 7.68
N PRO A 44 0.89 10.31 8.75
CA PRO A 44 2.27 9.82 8.81
C PRO A 44 2.54 8.68 7.81
N SER A 45 1.51 7.91 7.42
CA SER A 45 1.66 6.85 6.42
C SER A 45 1.88 7.37 4.98
N LEU A 46 1.77 8.68 4.72
CA LEU A 46 2.18 9.29 3.44
C LEU A 46 3.64 8.96 3.08
N PHE A 47 4.50 8.68 4.07
CA PHE A 47 5.89 8.30 3.87
C PHE A 47 6.06 6.95 3.12
N ILE A 48 5.04 6.10 3.11
CA ILE A 48 5.06 4.82 2.37
C ILE A 48 5.09 5.03 0.85
N ILE A 49 4.49 6.11 0.35
CA ILE A 49 4.48 6.41 -1.09
C ILE A 49 5.89 6.74 -1.62
N PRO A 50 6.63 7.73 -1.09
CA PRO A 50 7.98 7.99 -1.55
C PRO A 50 8.93 6.81 -1.25
N PHE A 51 8.72 6.09 -0.15
CA PHE A 51 9.52 4.91 0.18
C PHE A 51 9.32 3.77 -0.83
N SER A 52 8.09 3.45 -1.20
CA SER A 52 7.78 2.44 -2.23
C SER A 52 8.27 2.86 -3.61
N ALA A 53 8.17 4.14 -3.97
CA ALA A 53 8.72 4.68 -5.22
C ALA A 53 10.25 4.52 -5.29
N PHE A 54 10.95 4.85 -4.20
CA PHE A 54 12.40 4.65 -4.10
C PHE A 54 12.78 3.16 -4.25
N GLN A 55 12.01 2.25 -3.65
CA GLN A 55 12.29 0.82 -3.73
C GLN A 55 11.99 0.21 -5.10
N LEU A 56 10.97 0.72 -5.81
CA LEU A 56 10.73 0.38 -7.20
C LEU A 56 11.86 0.86 -8.11
N LEU A 57 12.37 2.07 -7.88
CA LEU A 57 13.51 2.61 -8.62
C LEU A 57 14.79 1.79 -8.36
N ASP A 58 15.03 1.35 -7.12
CA ASP A 58 16.13 0.46 -6.77
C ASP A 58 16.01 -0.92 -7.45
N ILE A 59 14.79 -1.48 -7.55
CA ILE A 59 14.54 -2.70 -8.33
C ILE A 59 14.81 -2.48 -9.81
N TYR A 60 14.30 -1.39 -10.37
CA TYR A 60 14.49 -1.05 -11.78
C TYR A 60 15.96 -0.88 -12.13
N TRP A 61 16.69 -0.11 -11.33
CA TRP A 61 18.12 0.10 -11.48
C TRP A 61 18.92 -1.21 -11.40
N LYS A 62 18.57 -2.09 -10.45
CA LYS A 62 19.17 -3.43 -10.33
C LYS A 62 18.83 -4.35 -11.49
N ASN A 63 17.70 -4.15 -12.17
CA ASN A 63 17.33 -4.92 -13.35
C ASN A 63 18.13 -4.45 -14.57
N GLU A 64 18.25 -3.13 -14.75
CA GLU A 64 18.96 -2.52 -15.88
C GLU A 64 20.46 -2.81 -15.86
N HIS A 65 21.11 -2.71 -14.70
CA HIS A 65 22.55 -2.99 -14.56
C HIS A 65 22.87 -4.48 -14.41
N ARG A 66 21.88 -5.36 -14.58
CA ARG A 66 22.13 -6.79 -14.52
C ARG A 66 22.59 -7.30 -15.86
N LEU A 67 23.77 -7.93 -15.87
CA LEU A 67 24.24 -8.69 -17.03
C LEU A 67 23.20 -9.77 -17.37
N MET A 68 22.44 -9.53 -18.44
CA MET A 68 21.50 -10.48 -19.03
C MET A 68 22.29 -11.62 -19.65
N CYS A 69 22.09 -12.86 -19.20
CA CYS A 69 22.56 -14.04 -19.90
C CYS A 69 21.76 -14.21 -21.20
N SER A 70 22.15 -13.49 -22.25
CA SER A 70 21.53 -13.55 -23.58
C SER A 70 22.30 -14.42 -24.59
N GLY A 71 23.41 -15.06 -24.20
CA GLY A 71 24.27 -15.88 -25.07
C GLY A 71 24.24 -17.38 -24.74
N GLU A 72 24.56 -18.21 -25.75
CA GLU A 72 24.65 -19.69 -25.69
C GLU A 72 25.66 -20.26 -24.67
N THR A 73 26.43 -19.41 -23.98
CA THR A 73 27.47 -19.78 -23.01
C THR A 73 27.01 -19.79 -21.54
N CYS A 74 25.76 -19.47 -21.23
CA CYS A 74 25.29 -19.43 -19.85
C CYS A 74 24.99 -20.85 -19.31
N THR A 75 25.58 -21.21 -18.18
CA THR A 75 25.37 -22.54 -17.57
C THR A 75 23.96 -22.66 -16.96
N ALA A 76 23.38 -23.87 -16.92
CA ALA A 76 22.02 -24.10 -16.41
C ALA A 76 21.82 -23.59 -14.96
N ALA A 77 22.88 -23.61 -14.14
CA ALA A 77 22.86 -23.07 -12.78
C ALA A 77 22.75 -21.53 -12.73
N GLU A 78 23.30 -20.83 -13.73
CA GLU A 78 23.23 -19.38 -13.82
C GLU A 78 21.84 -18.90 -14.27
N ARG A 79 21.19 -19.65 -15.17
CA ARG A 79 19.79 -19.40 -15.57
C ARG A 79 18.82 -19.54 -14.38
N ASP A 80 18.92 -20.63 -13.59
CA ASP A 80 18.08 -20.82 -12.39
C ASP A 80 18.30 -19.70 -11.35
N ARG A 81 19.56 -19.26 -11.16
CA ARG A 81 19.87 -18.15 -10.26
C ARG A 81 19.29 -16.83 -10.76
N TYR A 82 19.28 -16.61 -12.07
CA TYR A 82 18.69 -15.43 -12.70
C TYR A 82 17.15 -15.42 -12.56
N GLU A 83 16.48 -16.53 -12.85
CA GLU A 83 15.03 -16.65 -12.70
C GLU A 83 14.59 -16.43 -11.25
N LYS A 84 15.25 -17.09 -10.27
CA LYS A 84 14.94 -16.90 -8.84
C LYS A 84 15.02 -15.46 -8.38
N SER A 85 15.91 -14.68 -8.98
CA SER A 85 16.11 -13.26 -8.62
C SER A 85 15.14 -12.34 -9.35
N ILE A 86 14.73 -12.67 -10.58
CA ILE A 86 13.59 -12.03 -11.27
C ILE A 86 12.31 -12.25 -10.45
N TYR A 87 11.99 -13.48 -10.07
CA TYR A 87 10.80 -13.77 -9.24
C TYR A 87 10.82 -13.02 -7.91
N LYS A 88 12.00 -12.89 -7.29
CA LYS A 88 12.16 -12.10 -6.06
C LYS A 88 11.90 -10.61 -6.28
N ALA A 89 12.37 -10.05 -7.39
CA ALA A 89 12.14 -8.65 -7.76
C ALA A 89 10.66 -8.40 -8.09
N GLN A 90 10.03 -9.27 -8.87
CA GLN A 90 8.62 -9.17 -9.23
C GLN A 90 7.72 -9.23 -8.00
N ARG A 91 7.95 -10.19 -7.09
CA ARG A 91 7.20 -10.28 -5.83
C ARG A 91 7.31 -8.99 -5.01
N ASN A 92 8.51 -8.44 -4.95
CA ASN A 92 8.80 -7.20 -4.24
C ASN A 92 8.11 -5.99 -4.89
N ALA A 93 8.07 -5.93 -6.23
CA ALA A 93 7.36 -4.88 -6.97
C ALA A 93 5.83 -4.96 -6.75
N VAL A 94 5.25 -6.16 -6.81
CA VAL A 94 3.83 -6.39 -6.49
C VAL A 94 3.51 -5.91 -5.08
N LEU A 95 4.40 -6.17 -4.12
CA LEU A 95 4.22 -5.74 -2.74
C LEU A 95 4.19 -4.20 -2.61
N CYS A 96 5.10 -3.49 -3.29
CA CYS A 96 5.08 -2.02 -3.36
C CYS A 96 3.80 -1.47 -4.00
N VAL A 97 3.38 -2.03 -5.14
CA VAL A 97 2.14 -1.60 -5.82
C VAL A 97 0.92 -1.83 -4.94
N SER A 98 0.86 -2.98 -4.26
CA SER A 98 -0.25 -3.32 -3.36
C SER A 98 -0.35 -2.35 -2.17
N ALA A 99 0.78 -1.93 -1.59
CA ALA A 99 0.82 -0.91 -0.53
C ALA A 99 0.20 0.42 -1.00
N CYS A 100 0.64 0.92 -2.16
CA CYS A 100 0.12 2.16 -2.74
C CYS A 100 -1.39 2.08 -3.02
N LEU A 101 -1.85 0.95 -3.57
CA LEU A 101 -3.28 0.74 -3.86
C LEU A 101 -4.11 0.69 -2.58
N LEU A 102 -3.68 -0.05 -1.56
CA LEU A 102 -4.38 -0.13 -0.28
C LEU A 102 -4.45 1.22 0.41
N TYR A 103 -3.34 1.96 0.46
CA TYR A 103 -3.31 3.33 0.97
C TYR A 103 -4.33 4.22 0.24
N TRP A 104 -4.35 4.17 -1.09
CA TRP A 104 -5.31 4.95 -1.90
C TRP A 104 -6.76 4.58 -1.59
N CYS A 105 -7.07 3.28 -1.50
CA CYS A 105 -8.39 2.79 -1.14
C CYS A 105 -8.83 3.30 0.23
N ILE A 106 -7.98 3.19 1.26
CA ILE A 106 -8.27 3.67 2.61
C ILE A 106 -8.49 5.20 2.59
N TYR A 107 -7.62 5.95 1.92
CA TYR A 107 -7.77 7.40 1.77
C TYR A 107 -9.12 7.79 1.16
N ARG A 108 -9.50 7.13 0.07
CA ARG A 108 -10.79 7.37 -0.59
C ARG A 108 -11.96 7.08 0.33
N ILE A 109 -11.96 5.93 1.01
CA ILE A 109 -13.06 5.56 1.91
C ILE A 109 -13.16 6.54 3.09
N CYS A 110 -12.04 6.93 3.70
CA CYS A 110 -12.02 7.93 4.76
C CYS A 110 -12.52 9.30 4.30
N LYS A 111 -12.19 9.72 3.06
CA LYS A 111 -12.70 10.96 2.48
C LYS A 111 -14.22 10.89 2.29
N TYR A 112 -14.72 9.83 1.66
CA TYR A 112 -16.16 9.63 1.47
C TYR A 112 -16.93 9.63 2.79
N HIS A 113 -16.40 9.02 3.85
CA HIS A 113 -17.06 9.03 5.16
C HIS A 113 -17.11 10.41 5.80
N ARG A 114 -16.05 11.21 5.68
CA ARG A 114 -16.07 12.60 6.13
C ARG A 114 -17.08 13.45 5.36
N ASP A 115 -17.14 13.27 4.05
CA ASP A 115 -18.09 13.98 3.20
C ASP A 115 -19.55 13.61 3.53
N ILE A 116 -19.83 12.33 3.83
CA ILE A 116 -21.17 11.90 4.27
C ILE A 116 -21.54 12.54 5.62
N GLN A 117 -20.60 12.58 6.58
CA GLN A 117 -20.86 13.16 7.90
C GLN A 117 -21.14 14.67 7.83
N SER A 118 -20.37 15.41 7.04
CA SER A 118 -20.60 16.85 6.88
C SER A 118 -21.96 17.13 6.25
N MET A 119 -22.39 16.30 5.29
CA MET A 119 -23.72 16.43 4.68
C MET A 119 -24.86 16.07 5.65
N GLU A 120 -24.71 15.01 6.47
CA GLU A 120 -25.69 14.68 7.53
C GLU A 120 -25.82 15.80 8.58
N GLU A 121 -24.71 16.45 8.94
CA GLU A 121 -24.72 17.59 9.88
C GLU A 121 -25.38 18.85 9.27
N VAL A 122 -25.13 19.11 7.99
CA VAL A 122 -25.78 20.21 7.26
C VAL A 122 -27.29 19.99 7.20
N GLU A 123 -27.74 18.77 6.87
CA GLU A 123 -29.16 18.43 6.80
C GLU A 123 -29.87 18.59 8.15
N LYS A 124 -29.20 18.22 9.26
CA LYS A 124 -29.76 18.42 10.61
C LYS A 124 -29.95 19.90 10.93
N ARG A 125 -28.98 20.75 10.62
CA ARG A 125 -29.09 22.20 10.85
C ARG A 125 -30.27 22.80 10.09
N TYR A 126 -30.49 22.40 8.84
CA TYR A 126 -31.65 22.85 8.06
C TYR A 126 -33.00 22.35 8.57
N LYS A 127 -33.05 21.28 9.36
CA LYS A 127 -34.29 20.76 9.96
C LYS A 127 -34.60 21.40 11.32
N GLU A 128 -33.62 22.05 11.94
CA GLU A 128 -33.75 22.73 13.23
C GLU A 128 -34.13 24.22 13.08
N GLU A 129 -33.92 24.81 11.88
CA GLU A 129 -34.49 26.11 11.45
C GLU A 129 -35.91 25.97 10.89
#